data_AF-I7IBX3-F1
#
_entry.id   AF-I7IBX3-F1
#
_cell.length_a   1.000
_cell.length_b   1.000
_cell.length_c   1.000
_cell.angle_alpha   90.00
_cell.angle_beta   90.00
_cell.angle_gamma   90.00
#
_symmetry.space_group_name_H-M   'P 1'
#
loop_
_entity.id
_entity.type
_entity.pdbx_description
1 polymer ?
#
loop_
_entity_poly.entity_id
_entity_poly.type
_entity_poly.pdbx_seq_one_letter_code
_entity_poly.pdbx_strand_id
1 'polypeptide(L)'
;MPQFNELDLLIYGYLNEDFDLICHTDSLEGAIDYYVTDVSENTLKALLKELNDFEQTYDANRDEEFENLFMSGVDYISVDHLFGLIRSTIKKHYPDLIEGA
;
A
#
# COMPACT_ATOMS: atom_id res chain seq x y z
N MET A 1 -0.74 18.74 6.31
CA MET A 1 -0.94 17.70 5.29
C MET A 1 -1.57 16.51 5.97
N PRO A 2 -2.46 15.76 5.30
CA PRO A 2 -2.87 14.46 5.81
C PRO A 2 -1.62 13.60 6.04
N GLN A 3 -1.60 12.87 7.15
CA GLN A 3 -0.51 11.98 7.51
C GLN A 3 -0.97 10.56 7.17
N PHE A 4 -0.26 9.90 6.27
CA PHE A 4 -0.58 8.56 5.79
C PHE A 4 0.38 7.56 6.45
N ASN A 5 0.13 7.25 7.72
CA ASN A 5 1.07 6.48 8.53
C ASN A 5 1.19 5.02 8.06
N GLU A 6 0.09 4.43 7.61
CA GLU A 6 0.10 3.04 7.17
C GLU A 6 0.68 2.90 5.76
N LEU A 7 0.48 3.89 4.90
CA LEU A 7 1.22 4.01 3.64
C LEU A 7 2.72 4.22 3.89
N ASP A 8 3.11 5.09 4.82
CA ASP A 8 4.51 5.26 5.22
C ASP A 8 5.12 3.93 5.70
N LEU A 9 4.40 3.19 6.54
CA LEU A 9 4.84 1.89 7.03
C LEU A 9 5.01 0.90 5.87
N LEU A 10 4.04 0.79 4.98
CA LEU A 10 4.12 -0.11 3.83
C LEU A 10 5.32 0.26 2.94
N ILE A 11 5.42 1.52 2.54
CA ILE A 11 6.42 1.96 1.56
C ILE A 11 7.83 1.86 2.15
N TYR A 12 8.08 2.44 3.32
CA TYR A 12 9.42 2.49 3.88
C TYR A 12 9.79 1.25 4.68
N GLY A 13 8.82 0.55 5.25
CA GLY A 13 9.05 -0.65 6.05
C GLY A 13 9.16 -1.91 5.22
N TYR A 14 8.39 -2.02 4.13
CA TYR A 14 8.25 -3.28 3.40
C TYR A 14 8.57 -3.18 1.91
N LEU A 15 8.41 -2.02 1.28
CA LEU A 15 8.68 -1.83 -0.16
C LEU A 15 9.96 -1.01 -0.42
N ASN A 16 10.86 -0.91 0.56
CA ASN A 16 12.13 -0.21 0.37
C ASN A 16 13.11 -0.98 -0.52
N GLU A 17 14.31 -0.42 -0.76
CA GLU A 17 15.35 -1.02 -1.62
C GLU A 17 15.79 -2.43 -1.17
N ASP A 18 15.56 -2.81 0.09
CA ASP A 18 15.90 -4.12 0.68
C ASP A 18 14.67 -5.05 0.80
N PHE A 19 13.57 -4.77 0.09
CA PHE A 19 12.33 -5.55 0.24
C PHE A 19 12.52 -7.03 -0.05
N ASP A 20 13.47 -7.39 -0.91
CA ASP A 20 13.76 -8.78 -1.25
C ASP A 20 14.33 -9.56 -0.07
N LEU A 21 15.14 -8.90 0.75
CA LEU A 21 15.67 -9.44 2.00
C LEU A 21 14.61 -9.48 3.10
N ILE A 22 13.79 -8.44 3.21
CA ILE A 22 12.76 -8.28 4.26
C ILE A 22 11.58 -9.22 4.02
N CYS A 23 11.03 -9.21 2.81
CA CYS A 23 9.82 -9.94 2.43
C CYS A 23 10.11 -11.31 1.81
N HIS A 24 11.39 -11.68 1.65
CA HIS A 24 11.84 -12.94 1.06
C HIS A 24 11.26 -13.21 -0.34
N THR A 25 11.15 -12.16 -1.17
CA THR A 25 10.53 -12.20 -2.49
C THR A 25 11.15 -11.16 -3.43
N ASP A 26 11.23 -11.47 -4.72
CA ASP A 26 11.76 -10.57 -5.77
C ASP A 26 10.65 -9.82 -6.52
N SER A 27 9.41 -9.84 -6.01
CA SER A 27 8.25 -9.23 -6.66
C SER A 27 7.49 -8.27 -5.74
N LEU A 28 6.96 -7.19 -6.32
CA LEU A 28 6.09 -6.25 -5.62
C LEU A 28 4.86 -6.96 -5.04
N GLU A 29 4.24 -7.87 -5.81
CA GLU A 29 3.08 -8.64 -5.36
C GLU A 29 3.41 -9.54 -4.17
N GLY A 30 4.58 -10.19 -4.18
CA GLY A 30 5.04 -10.99 -3.05
C GLY A 30 5.29 -10.15 -1.81
N ALA A 31 5.85 -8.95 -1.97
CA ALA A 31 6.10 -8.04 -0.85
C ALA A 31 4.80 -7.52 -0.22
N ILE A 32 3.80 -7.20 -1.06
CA ILE A 32 2.46 -6.83 -0.60
C ILE A 32 1.76 -8.02 0.09
N ASP A 33 1.89 -9.24 -0.44
CA ASP A 33 1.33 -10.45 0.20
C ASP A 33 1.96 -10.72 1.57
N TYR A 34 3.27 -10.53 1.68
CA TYR A 34 3.99 -10.59 2.94
C TYR A 34 3.46 -9.56 3.94
N TYR A 35 3.44 -8.27 3.56
CA TYR A 35 2.92 -7.19 4.41
C TYR A 35 1.50 -7.49 4.91
N VAL A 36 0.58 -7.87 4.00
CA VAL A 36 -0.82 -8.11 4.34
C VAL A 36 -0.99 -9.25 5.35
N THR A 37 -0.11 -10.25 5.32
CA THR A 37 -0.17 -11.39 6.25
C THR A 37 0.63 -11.17 7.55
N ASP A 38 1.51 -10.17 7.59
CA ASP A 38 2.37 -9.86 8.75
C ASP A 38 1.72 -8.84 9.71
N VAL A 39 0.98 -7.85 9.19
CA VAL A 39 0.37 -6.79 10.01
C VAL A 39 -1.01 -7.15 10.55
N SER A 40 -1.50 -6.37 11.53
CA SER A 40 -2.81 -6.59 12.15
C SER A 40 -3.98 -6.17 11.24
N GLU A 41 -5.16 -6.78 11.41
CA GLU A 41 -6.38 -6.33 10.71
C GLU A 41 -6.72 -4.85 10.95
N ASN A 42 -6.38 -4.29 12.11
CA ASN A 42 -6.61 -2.86 12.40
C ASN A 42 -5.71 -1.98 11.53
N THR A 43 -4.46 -2.39 11.34
CA THR A 43 -3.51 -1.75 10.40
C THR A 43 -4.06 -1.82 8.98
N LEU A 44 -4.57 -2.96 8.54
CA LEU A 44 -5.19 -3.10 7.21
C LEU A 44 -6.42 -2.20 7.02
N LYS A 45 -7.29 -2.07 8.03
CA LYS A 45 -8.44 -1.16 8.00
C LYS A 45 -7.99 0.31 7.90
N ALA A 46 -6.96 0.69 8.65
CA ALA A 46 -6.40 2.03 8.61
C ALA A 46 -5.76 2.31 7.24
N LEU A 47 -5.00 1.36 6.68
CA LEU A 47 -4.45 1.46 5.34
C LEU A 47 -5.54 1.65 4.29
N LEU A 48 -6.60 0.82 4.29
CA LEU A 48 -7.72 0.97 3.36
C LEU A 48 -8.36 2.36 3.41
N LYS A 49 -8.49 2.92 4.62
CA LYS A 49 -8.97 4.30 4.80
C LYS A 49 -8.00 5.30 4.18
N GLU A 50 -6.69 5.14 4.42
CA GLU A 50 -5.66 6.02 3.86
C GLU A 50 -5.61 5.98 2.32
N LEU A 51 -5.76 4.79 1.70
CA LEU A 51 -5.84 4.67 0.24
C LEU A 51 -7.00 5.49 -0.33
N ASN A 52 -8.19 5.37 0.29
CA ASN A 52 -9.38 6.11 -0.13
C ASN A 52 -9.22 7.61 0.09
N ASP A 53 -8.67 8.03 1.24
CA ASP A 53 -8.42 9.44 1.54
C ASP A 53 -7.40 10.04 0.56
N PHE A 54 -6.36 9.29 0.20
CA PHE A 54 -5.35 9.70 -0.78
C PHE A 54 -5.97 9.92 -2.17
N GLU A 55 -6.70 8.91 -2.67
CA GLU A 55 -7.37 8.98 -3.97
C GLU A 55 -8.34 10.16 -4.08
N GLN A 56 -9.08 10.46 -3.01
CA GLN A 56 -9.99 11.61 -2.94
C GLN A 56 -9.26 12.95 -2.84
N THR A 57 -8.15 13.00 -2.11
CA THR A 57 -7.38 14.24 -1.91
C THR A 57 -6.65 14.65 -3.18
N TYR A 58 -6.11 13.68 -3.92
CA TYR A 58 -5.20 13.91 -5.05
C TYR A 58 -5.78 13.44 -6.40
N ASP A 59 -7.11 13.44 -6.54
CA ASP A 59 -7.84 12.89 -7.70
C ASP A 59 -7.28 13.30 -9.07
N ALA A 60 -6.75 14.53 -9.20
CA ALA A 60 -6.23 15.07 -10.45
C ALA A 60 -4.76 14.72 -10.74
N ASN A 61 -3.96 14.34 -9.74
CA ASN A 61 -2.49 14.23 -9.86
C ASN A 61 -1.87 13.17 -8.93
N ARG A 62 -2.56 12.04 -8.74
CA ARG A 62 -2.18 10.97 -7.78
C ARG A 62 -0.73 10.51 -7.91
N ASP A 63 -0.26 10.20 -9.11
CA ASP A 63 1.09 9.68 -9.32
C ASP A 63 2.17 10.70 -8.91
N GLU A 64 1.99 11.98 -9.30
CA GLU A 64 2.92 13.05 -8.96
C GLU A 64 2.96 13.31 -7.45
N GLU A 65 1.80 13.36 -6.80
CA GLU A 65 1.70 13.63 -5.36
C GLU A 65 2.22 12.45 -4.53
N PHE A 66 2.01 11.22 -4.99
CA PHE A 66 2.53 10.04 -4.33
C PHE A 66 4.06 10.04 -4.34
N GLU A 67 4.68 10.35 -5.48
CA GLU A 67 6.13 10.46 -5.57
C GLU A 67 6.68 11.63 -4.74
N ASN A 68 5.97 12.76 -4.69
CA ASN A 68 6.39 13.90 -3.87
C ASN A 68 6.33 13.60 -2.36
N LEU A 69 5.36 12.80 -1.92
CA LEU A 69 5.17 12.47 -0.51
C LEU A 69 6.09 11.34 -0.06
N PHE A 70 6.18 10.27 -0.85
CA PHE A 70 6.84 9.04 -0.44
C PHE A 70 8.24 8.87 -1.06
N MET A 71 8.57 9.57 -2.16
CA MET A 71 9.84 9.40 -2.87
C MET A 71 10.24 7.93 -2.98
N SER A 72 9.28 7.09 -3.37
CA SER A 72 9.25 5.70 -2.90
C SER A 72 10.39 4.87 -3.44
N GLY A 73 10.91 5.22 -4.64
CA GLY A 73 11.88 4.40 -5.36
C GLY A 73 11.34 3.03 -5.78
N VAL A 74 10.06 2.74 -5.50
CA VAL A 74 9.37 1.49 -5.81
C VAL A 74 9.05 1.46 -7.30
N ASP A 75 9.39 0.37 -7.97
CA ASP A 75 9.00 0.16 -9.36
C ASP A 75 7.54 -0.32 -9.44
N TYR A 76 6.61 0.63 -9.62
CA TYR A 76 5.20 0.36 -9.85
C TYR A 76 4.69 1.08 -11.11
N ILE A 77 3.64 0.51 -11.74
CA ILE A 77 3.10 1.02 -13.02
C ILE A 77 2.37 2.35 -12.84
N SER A 78 1.53 2.45 -11.83
CA SER A 78 0.82 3.67 -11.39
C SER A 78 0.34 3.50 -9.95
N VAL A 79 -0.02 4.60 -9.28
CA VAL A 79 -0.61 4.58 -7.94
C VAL A 79 -1.89 3.75 -7.95
N ASP A 80 -2.74 3.92 -8.95
CA ASP A 80 -3.98 3.12 -9.10
C ASP A 80 -3.68 1.62 -9.21
N HIS A 81 -2.59 1.23 -9.90
CA HIS A 81 -2.17 -0.16 -9.99
C HIS A 81 -1.69 -0.70 -8.64
N LEU A 82 -0.80 0.03 -7.95
CA LEU A 82 -0.31 -0.32 -6.62
C LEU A 82 -1.47 -0.47 -5.63
N PHE A 83 -2.37 0.50 -5.61
CA PHE A 83 -3.53 0.54 -4.72
C PHE A 83 -4.54 -0.56 -5.04
N GLY A 84 -4.68 -0.92 -6.32
CA GLY A 84 -5.44 -2.09 -6.76
C GLY A 84 -4.84 -3.42 -6.31
N LEU A 85 -3.50 -3.56 -6.36
CA LEU A 85 -2.78 -4.73 -5.87
C LEU A 85 -2.95 -4.89 -4.36
N ILE A 86 -2.82 -3.82 -3.59
CA ILE A 86 -3.02 -3.82 -2.13
C ILE A 86 -4.44 -4.29 -1.80
N ARG A 87 -5.46 -3.66 -2.39
CA ARG A 87 -6.87 -4.03 -2.13
C ARG A 87 -7.20 -5.46 -2.54
N SER A 88 -6.68 -5.91 -3.68
CA SER A 88 -6.90 -7.29 -4.15
C SER A 88 -6.25 -8.32 -3.22
N THR A 89 -5.07 -8.00 -2.71
CA THR A 89 -4.34 -8.87 -1.76
C THR A 89 -5.01 -8.89 -0.40
N ILE A 90 -5.47 -7.75 0.11
CA ILE A 90 -6.28 -7.71 1.34
C ILE A 90 -7.56 -8.52 1.14
N LYS A 91 -8.28 -8.37 0.03
CA LYS A 91 -9.48 -9.16 -0.27
C LYS A 91 -9.22 -10.67 -0.29
N LYS A 92 -8.07 -11.09 -0.81
CA LYS A 92 -7.66 -12.51 -0.88
C LYS A 92 -7.52 -13.13 0.51
N HIS A 93 -6.93 -12.40 1.46
CA HIS A 93 -6.64 -12.92 2.82
C HIS A 93 -7.71 -12.58 3.86
N TYR A 94 -8.38 -11.43 3.70
CA TYR A 94 -9.35 -10.86 4.62
C TYR A 94 -10.57 -10.27 3.86
N PRO A 95 -11.39 -11.11 3.21
CA PRO A 95 -12.51 -10.64 2.37
C PRO A 95 -13.50 -9.74 3.12
N ASP A 96 -13.74 -10.03 4.41
CA ASP A 96 -14.66 -9.28 5.27
C ASP A 96 -14.27 -7.81 5.45
N LEU A 97 -12.98 -7.46 5.26
CA LEU A 97 -12.49 -6.08 5.37
C LEU A 97 -12.85 -5.21 4.17
N ILE A 98 -13.10 -5.81 3.01
CA ILE A 98 -13.44 -5.09 1.77
C ILE A 98 -14.94 -5.00 1.58
N GLU A 99 -15.69 -6.03 1.99
CA GLU A 99 -17.16 -6.05 1.86
C GLU A 99 -17.87 -5.14 2.88
N GLY A 100 -17.16 -4.71 3.93
CA GLY A 100 -17.66 -3.81 4.97
C GLY A 100 -17.17 -2.35 4.88
N ALA A 101 -16.39 -2.00 3.84
CA ALA A 101 -15.80 -0.67 3.63
C ALA A 101 -16.61 0.21 2.66
#